data_AF-A0AA87IH21-F1
#
_entry.id   AF-A0AA87IH21-F1
#
_cell.length_a   1.000
_cell.length_b   1.000
_cell.length_c   1.000
_cell.angle_alpha   90.00
_cell.angle_beta   90.00
_cell.angle_gamma   90.00
#
_symmetry.space_group_name_H-M   'P 1'
#
loop_
_entity.id
_entity.type
_entity.pdbx_description
1 polymer ?
#
loop_
_entity_poly.entity_id
_entity_poly.type
_entity_poly.pdbx_seq_one_letter_code
_entity_poly.pdbx_strand_id
1 'polypeptide(L)' 'YICFLLDLYNREIVGYSLGERKDAALVQRAFATVKSDLGAVNIFHTDRGSEFKNAGIDALLETHQIERR' A
#
# COMPACT_ATOMS: atom_id res chain seq x y z
N TYR A 1 3.53 3.08 -15.00
CA TYR A 1 3.60 3.55 -13.61
C TYR A 1 4.13 2.45 -12.70
N ILE A 2 4.82 2.85 -11.65
CA ILE A 2 5.35 1.96 -10.62
C ILE A 2 4.83 2.43 -9.26
N CYS A 3 4.45 1.49 -8.40
CA CYS A 3 4.08 1.74 -7.01
C CYS A 3 5.03 0.95 -6.12
N PHE A 4 5.62 1.62 -5.12
CA PHE A 4 6.47 1.00 -4.11
C PHE A 4 5.82 1.12 -2.74
N LEU A 5 5.93 0.07 -1.95
CA LEU A 5 5.66 0.07 -0.52
C LEU A 5 7.01 0.01 0.18
N LEU A 6 7.33 1.06 0.93
CA LEU A 6 8.58 1.21 1.66
C LEU A 6 8.32 0.98 3.15
N ASP A 7 9.07 0.07 3.74
CA ASP A 7 9.24 0.04 5.19
C ASP A 7 10.26 1.12 5.56
N LEU A 8 9.81 2.15 6.26
CA LEU A 8 10.65 3.28 6.65
C LEU A 8 11.62 2.93 7.79
N TYR A 9 11.31 1.94 8.62
CA TYR A 9 12.17 1.49 9.72
C TYR A 9 13.35 0.70 9.18
N ASN A 10 13.08 -0.34 8.37
CA ASN A 10 14.11 -1.20 7.78
C ASN A 10 14.74 -0.61 6.50
N ARG A 11 14.14 0.47 5.95
CA ARG A 11 14.57 1.14 4.70
C ARG A 11 14.60 0.19 3.50
N GLU A 12 13.62 -0.69 3.41
CA GLU A 12 13.51 -1.67 2.35
C GLU A 12 12.19 -1.56 1.59
N ILE A 13 12.20 -2.04 0.35
CA ILE A 13 11.00 -2.18 -0.46
C ILE A 13 10.36 -3.51 -0.07
N VAL A 14 9.21 -3.44 0.59
CA VAL A 14 8.46 -4.63 1.05
C VAL A 14 7.43 -5.10 0.04
N GLY A 15 7.06 -4.25 -0.92
CA GLY A 15 6.14 -4.59 -2.00
C GLY A 15 6.22 -3.60 -3.14
N TYR A 16 5.87 -4.04 -4.35
CA TYR A 16 5.83 -3.19 -5.53
C TYR A 16 4.90 -3.73 -6.60
N SER A 17 4.49 -2.87 -7.52
CA SER A 17 3.75 -3.28 -8.71
C SER A 17 4.02 -2.37 -9.89
N LEU A 18 3.78 -2.91 -11.09
CA LEU A 18 3.82 -2.19 -12.35
C LEU A 18 2.42 -2.16 -12.97
N GLY A 19 2.13 -1.10 -13.73
CA GLY A 19 0.88 -0.98 -14.45
C GLY A 19 0.87 0.18 -15.42
N GLU A 20 0.07 0.07 -16.47
CA GLU A 20 -0.06 1.09 -17.51
C GLU A 20 -0.70 2.38 -17.01
N ARG A 21 -1.52 2.30 -15.95
CA ARG A 21 -2.26 3.44 -15.38
C ARG A 21 -1.91 3.66 -13.91
N LYS A 22 -2.01 4.92 -13.49
CA LYS A 22 -1.90 5.35 -12.09
C LYS A 22 -3.28 5.19 -11.42
N ASP A 23 -3.65 3.96 -11.09
CA ASP A 23 -4.98 3.60 -10.57
C ASP A 23 -4.92 2.81 -9.25
N ALA A 24 -6.08 2.65 -8.60
CA ALA A 24 -6.22 1.90 -7.35
C ALA A 24 -5.74 0.44 -7.47
N ALA A 25 -5.91 -0.17 -8.65
CA ALA A 25 -5.49 -1.54 -8.89
C ALA A 25 -3.96 -1.66 -8.87
N LEU A 26 -3.22 -0.63 -9.29
CA LEU A 26 -1.77 -0.56 -9.10
C LEU A 26 -1.40 -0.68 -7.62
N VAL A 27 -2.03 0.10 -6.75
CA VAL A 27 -1.75 0.09 -5.31
C VAL A 27 -2.10 -1.26 -4.68
N GLN A 28 -3.29 -1.81 -5.00
CA GLN A 28 -3.72 -3.11 -4.48
C GLN A 28 -2.76 -4.24 -4.89
N ARG A 29 -2.28 -4.25 -6.13
CA ARG A 29 -1.27 -5.21 -6.57
C ARG A 29 0.04 -5.08 -5.79
N ALA A 30 0.45 -3.86 -5.41
CA ALA A 30 1.66 -3.68 -4.62
C ALA A 30 1.51 -4.29 -3.22
N PHE A 31 0.37 -4.08 -2.56
CA PHE A 31 0.06 -4.74 -1.28
C PHE A 31 0.05 -6.27 -1.39
N ALA A 32 -0.49 -6.82 -2.49
CA ALA A 32 -0.50 -8.26 -2.72
C ALA A 32 0.90 -8.89 -2.88
N THR A 33 1.95 -8.08 -3.11
CA THR A 33 3.34 -8.58 -3.16
C THR A 33 4.05 -8.59 -1.82
N VAL A 34 3.44 -7.99 -0.77
CA VAL A 34 4.02 -7.95 0.56
C VAL A 34 4.03 -9.35 1.16
N LYS A 35 5.21 -9.81 1.58
CA LYS A 35 5.41 -11.15 2.17
C LYS A 35 5.32 -11.15 3.69
N SER A 36 5.57 -10.00 4.31
CA SER A 36 5.44 -9.82 5.75
C SER A 36 3.98 -9.71 6.16
N ASP A 37 3.71 -9.98 7.44
CA ASP A 37 2.38 -9.81 7.99
C ASP A 37 2.01 -8.32 8.03
N LEU A 38 0.98 -7.94 7.27
CA LEU A 38 0.45 -6.58 7.26
C LEU A 38 -0.18 -6.19 8.60
N GLY A 39 -0.60 -7.16 9.43
CA GLY A 39 -1.08 -6.88 10.79
C GLY A 39 -0.01 -6.36 11.74
N ALA A 40 1.27 -6.47 11.38
CA ALA A 40 2.37 -5.84 12.13
C ALA A 40 2.58 -4.36 11.75
N VAL A 41 1.89 -3.87 10.72
CA VAL A 41 2.00 -2.48 10.26
C VAL A 41 0.96 -1.63 10.98
N ASN A 42 1.42 -0.62 11.74
CA ASN A 42 0.50 0.25 12.46
C ASN A 42 0.02 1.44 11.63
N ILE A 43 0.88 1.96 10.75
CA ILE A 43 0.63 3.20 10.01
C ILE A 43 0.94 3.01 8.53
N PHE A 44 -0.02 3.38 7.69
CA PHE A 44 0.18 3.52 6.26
C PHE A 44 0.12 5.00 5.87
N HIS A 45 1.25 5.51 5.41
CA HIS A 45 1.37 6.88 4.93
C HIS A 45 1.39 6.90 3.41
N THR A 46 0.56 7.75 2.80
CA THR A 46 0.54 7.95 1.35
C THR A 46 0.73 9.41 1.01
N ASP A 47 1.18 9.67 -0.21
CA ASP A 47 1.04 11.02 -0.76
C ASP A 47 -0.45 11.38 -0.99
N ARG A 48 -0.69 12.57 -1.52
CA ARG A 48 -2.05 13.06 -1.82
C ARG A 48 -2.62 12.52 -3.14
N GLY A 49 -2.05 11.44 -3.68
CA GLY A 49 -2.50 10.79 -4.90
C GLY A 49 -3.88 10.16 -4.76
N SER A 50 -4.75 10.39 -5.76
CA SER A 50 -6.12 9.85 -5.76
C SER A 50 -6.16 8.32 -5.88
N GLU A 51 -5.11 7.70 -6.39
CA GLU A 51 -4.96 6.24 -6.47
C GLU A 51 -5.02 5.56 -5.09
N PHE A 52 -4.64 6.26 -4.03
CA PHE A 52 -4.68 5.76 -2.65
C PHE A 52 -6.05 5.99 -1.98
N LYS A 53 -6.89 6.89 -2.54
CA LYS A 53 -8.21 7.21 -2.02
C LYS A 53 -9.28 6.36 -2.72
N ASN A 54 -9.36 5.09 -2.34
CA ASN A 54 -10.38 4.18 -2.85
C ASN A 54 -10.84 3.17 -1.80
N ALA A 55 -12.11 2.75 -1.91
CA ALA A 55 -12.77 1.87 -0.94
C ALA A 55 -12.06 0.52 -0.77
N GLY A 56 -11.37 0.01 -1.81
CA GLY A 56 -10.65 -1.24 -1.71
C GLY A 56 -9.38 -1.14 -0.85
N ILE A 57 -8.69 0.00 -0.90
CA ILE A 57 -7.57 0.26 0.02
C ILE A 57 -8.10 0.54 1.43
N ASP A 58 -9.20 1.27 1.57
CA ASP A 58 -9.83 1.50 2.89
C ASP A 58 -10.17 0.17 3.58
N ALA A 59 -10.85 -0.73 2.86
CA ALA A 59 -11.18 -2.07 3.37
C ALA A 59 -9.94 -2.91 3.71
N LEU A 60 -8.86 -2.81 2.92
CA LEU A 60 -7.59 -3.49 3.22
C LEU A 60 -6.98 -2.97 4.52
N LEU A 61 -6.89 -1.65 4.67
CA LEU A 61 -6.32 -1.04 5.87
C LEU A 61 -7.17 -1.37 7.11
N GLU A 62 -8.50 -1.33 6.99
CA GLU A 62 -9.41 -1.73 8.06
C GLU A 62 -9.25 -3.21 8.45
N THR A 63 -9.15 -4.11 7.46
CA THR A 63 -8.97 -5.56 7.70
C THR A 63 -7.69 -5.85 8.49
N HIS A 64 -6.63 -5.10 8.23
CA HIS A 64 -5.34 -5.25 8.89
C HIS A 64 -5.13 -4.29 10.07
N GLN A 65 -6.16 -3.51 10.45
CA GLN A 65 -6.13 -2.53 11.55
C GLN A 65 -5.02 -1.47 11.41
N ILE A 66 -4.74 -1.05 10.17
CA ILE A 66 -3.69 -0.10 9.83
C ILE A 66 -4.27 1.32 9.81
N GLU A 67 -3.70 2.24 10.59
CA GLU A 67 -4.07 3.66 10.56
C GLU A 67 -3.55 4.32 9.26
N ARG A 68 -4.43 5.01 8.52
CA ARG A 68 -3.99 5.89 7.43
C ARG A 68 -3.57 7.26 7.97
N ARG A 69 -2.39 7.74 7.54
CA ARG A 69 -1.86 9.08 7.88
C ARG A 69 -1.49 9.91 6.67
#